data_AF-A0A3P3E2C6-F1
#
_entry.id   AF-A0A3P3E2C6-F1
#
_cell.length_a   1.000
_cell.length_b   1.000
_cell.length_c   1.000
_cell.angle_alpha   90.00
_cell.angle_beta   90.00
_cell.angle_gamma   90.00
#
_symmetry.space_group_name_H-M   'P 1'
#
loop_
_entity.id
_entity.type
_entity.pdbx_description
1 polymer ?
#
loop_
_entity_poly.entity_id
_entity_poly.type
_entity_poly.pdbx_seq_one_letter_code
_entity_poly.pdbx_strand_id
1 'polypeptide(L)'
;MTALPLPHTARFRGATARAVSPGYAKADRIAETGEVTVYLENDDGSDGAPDGAMIEAARWLLENDAAFFRAVLDAMLADLPSLRAIENATVLADDAFRLPERWGEATLLPLVRLNNINLYPVLGAPYIGLDFSCAWEDEHGYGLMLAGTEVVETGGADVGALGWIAARHAEKRQSQ
;
A
#
# COMPACT_ATOMS: atom_id res chain seq x y z
N MET A 1 -13.84 6.19 5.80
CA MET A 1 -13.54 5.32 4.65
C MET A 1 -14.37 5.74 3.45
N THR A 2 -13.76 5.86 2.28
CA THR A 2 -14.40 6.23 1.00
C THR A 2 -13.70 5.48 -0.16
N ALA A 3 -14.16 5.65 -1.39
CA ALA A 3 -13.45 5.22 -2.60
C ALA A 3 -12.96 6.45 -3.39
N LEU A 4 -11.73 6.38 -3.93
CA LEU A 4 -11.17 7.40 -4.80
C LEU A 4 -10.96 6.85 -6.22
N PRO A 5 -11.27 7.63 -7.29
CA PRO A 5 -11.00 7.23 -8.66
C PRO A 5 -9.50 7.33 -8.96
N LEU A 6 -8.82 6.18 -8.93
CA LEU A 6 -7.38 6.03 -9.12
C LEU A 6 -7.13 4.96 -10.18
N PRO A 7 -7.43 5.21 -11.47
CA PRO A 7 -7.45 4.19 -12.52
C PRO A 7 -6.12 3.45 -12.72
N HIS A 8 -4.97 4.09 -12.44
CA HIS A 8 -3.66 3.45 -12.49
C HIS A 8 -3.41 2.62 -11.23
N THR A 9 -3.60 3.19 -10.04
CA THR A 9 -3.39 2.46 -8.77
C THR A 9 -4.38 1.30 -8.61
N ALA A 10 -5.62 1.44 -9.11
CA ALA A 10 -6.64 0.39 -9.10
C ALA A 10 -6.23 -0.88 -9.87
N ARG A 11 -5.18 -0.84 -10.69
CA ARG A 11 -4.61 -2.03 -11.35
C ARG A 11 -4.12 -3.07 -10.34
N PHE A 12 -3.74 -2.64 -9.13
CA PHE A 12 -3.41 -3.55 -8.02
C PHE A 12 -4.63 -4.24 -7.41
N ARG A 13 -5.85 -3.92 -7.82
CA ARG A 13 -7.07 -4.65 -7.40
C ARG A 13 -7.99 -5.04 -8.56
N GLY A 14 -7.59 -4.72 -9.79
CA GLY A 14 -8.31 -5.01 -11.02
C GLY A 14 -8.21 -6.47 -11.46
N ALA A 15 -8.60 -6.74 -12.72
CA ALA A 15 -8.75 -8.10 -13.25
C ALA A 15 -7.46 -8.95 -13.24
N THR A 16 -6.29 -8.31 -13.29
CA THR A 16 -4.98 -8.99 -13.25
C THR A 16 -4.40 -9.12 -11.86
N ALA A 17 -5.07 -8.58 -10.84
CA ALA A 17 -4.61 -8.63 -9.46
C ALA A 17 -4.98 -9.95 -8.78
N ARG A 18 -4.34 -10.24 -7.63
CA ARG A 18 -4.75 -11.33 -6.75
C ARG A 18 -6.24 -11.15 -6.36
N ALA A 19 -6.92 -12.28 -6.18
CA ALA A 19 -8.29 -12.31 -5.69
C ALA A 19 -8.40 -11.70 -4.28
N VAL A 20 -9.58 -11.19 -3.95
CA VAL A 20 -9.82 -10.60 -2.63
C VAL A 20 -9.78 -11.66 -1.53
N SER A 21 -9.01 -11.40 -0.47
CA SER A 21 -8.96 -12.23 0.73
C SER A 21 -10.27 -12.10 1.52
N PRO A 22 -10.77 -13.16 2.18
CA PRO A 22 -12.05 -13.11 2.91
C PRO A 22 -12.18 -11.96 3.92
N GLY A 23 -11.10 -11.61 4.62
CA GLY A 23 -11.07 -10.52 5.60
C GLY A 23 -11.34 -9.13 4.99
N TYR A 24 -11.00 -8.93 3.72
CA TYR A 24 -11.16 -7.65 3.01
C TYR A 24 -12.39 -7.61 2.10
N ALA A 25 -13.13 -8.70 1.96
CA ALA A 25 -14.24 -8.84 1.02
C ALA A 25 -15.40 -7.86 1.24
N LYS A 26 -15.55 -7.29 2.45
CA LYS A 26 -16.53 -6.23 2.72
C LYS A 26 -16.03 -4.86 2.24
N ALA A 27 -14.79 -4.51 2.59
CA ALA A 27 -14.18 -3.23 2.22
C ALA A 27 -13.97 -3.14 0.69
N ASP A 28 -13.70 -4.27 0.04
CA ASP A 28 -13.50 -4.34 -1.42
C ASP A 28 -14.78 -3.99 -2.21
N ARG A 29 -15.97 -4.14 -1.63
CA ARG A 29 -17.25 -3.77 -2.27
C ARG A 29 -17.52 -2.27 -2.30
N ILE A 30 -16.70 -1.48 -1.59
CA ILE A 30 -16.88 -0.03 -1.50
C ILE A 30 -16.36 0.65 -2.77
N ALA A 31 -15.29 0.11 -3.35
CA ALA A 31 -14.64 0.69 -4.52
C ALA A 31 -15.01 -0.08 -5.79
N GLU A 32 -15.50 0.64 -6.79
CA GLU A 32 -15.83 0.09 -8.11
C GLU A 32 -14.56 -0.16 -8.95
N THR A 33 -14.74 -0.57 -10.21
CA THR A 33 -13.63 -0.73 -11.15
C THR A 33 -12.98 0.62 -11.44
N GLY A 34 -11.66 0.71 -11.25
CA GLY A 34 -10.92 1.97 -11.42
C GLY A 34 -10.84 2.80 -10.13
N GLU A 35 -11.47 2.36 -9.05
CA GLU A 35 -11.40 3.01 -7.75
C GLU A 35 -10.56 2.21 -6.76
N VAL A 36 -10.14 2.88 -5.68
CA VAL A 36 -9.45 2.27 -4.55
C VAL A 36 -10.06 2.76 -3.24
N THR A 37 -10.21 1.85 -2.28
CA THR A 37 -10.69 2.17 -0.93
C THR A 37 -9.64 2.97 -0.16
N VAL A 38 -10.05 4.08 0.44
CA VAL A 38 -9.19 4.99 1.21
C VAL A 38 -9.75 5.23 2.61
N TYR A 39 -8.88 5.15 3.61
CA TYR A 39 -9.13 5.50 5.01
C TYR A 39 -8.59 6.89 5.31
N LEU A 40 -9.40 7.64 6.05
CA LEU A 40 -9.24 9.04 6.43
C LEU A 40 -9.64 9.12 7.91
N GLU A 41 -8.80 8.62 8.81
CA GLU A 41 -9.09 8.51 10.24
C GLU A 41 -8.07 9.34 11.02
N ASN A 42 -8.54 10.30 11.81
CA ASN A 42 -7.71 11.36 12.40
C ASN A 42 -6.67 10.90 13.45
N ASP A 43 -6.50 9.60 13.70
CA ASP A 43 -5.56 8.98 14.66
C ASP A 43 -5.55 9.65 16.06
N ASP A 44 -6.63 10.36 16.39
CA ASP A 44 -6.83 11.12 17.64
C ASP A 44 -8.06 10.61 18.42
N GLY A 45 -8.69 9.54 17.92
CA GLY A 45 -9.93 8.97 18.46
C GLY A 45 -11.16 9.85 18.25
N SER A 46 -11.08 10.89 17.43
CA SER A 46 -12.23 11.73 17.10
C SER A 46 -13.00 11.18 15.89
N ASP A 47 -14.34 11.22 15.99
CA ASP A 47 -15.24 11.02 14.84
C ASP A 47 -15.39 12.30 13.99
N GLY A 48 -14.35 13.16 14.00
CA GLY A 48 -14.34 14.45 13.33
C GLY A 48 -14.25 14.36 11.80
N ALA A 49 -14.41 15.50 11.13
CA ALA A 49 -14.08 15.59 9.71
C ALA A 49 -12.59 15.25 9.50
N PRO A 50 -12.19 14.63 8.37
CA PRO A 50 -10.79 14.34 8.09
C PRO A 50 -9.92 15.59 8.17
N ASP A 51 -8.72 15.44 8.73
CA ASP A 51 -7.74 16.51 8.83
C ASP A 51 -7.39 17.09 7.45
N GLY A 52 -7.06 18.39 7.42
CA GLY A 52 -6.68 19.09 6.20
C GLY A 52 -5.52 18.42 5.45
N ALA A 53 -4.52 17.90 6.17
CA ALA A 53 -3.38 17.20 5.56
C ALA A 53 -3.82 15.93 4.82
N MET A 54 -4.82 15.22 5.33
CA MET A 54 -5.37 14.05 4.65
C MET A 54 -6.12 14.42 3.37
N ILE A 55 -6.89 15.51 3.40
CA ILE A 55 -7.60 16.02 2.22
C ILE A 55 -6.61 16.45 1.15
N GLU A 56 -5.52 17.13 1.53
CA GLU A 56 -4.44 17.49 0.61
C GLU A 56 -3.72 16.27 0.06
N ALA A 57 -3.48 15.23 0.87
CA ALA A 57 -2.91 13.97 0.40
C ALA A 57 -3.84 13.25 -0.60
N ALA A 58 -5.14 13.24 -0.35
CA ALA A 58 -6.14 12.69 -1.28
C ALA A 58 -6.17 13.45 -2.61
N ARG A 59 -6.14 14.79 -2.57
CA ARG A 59 -6.05 15.63 -3.79
C ARG A 59 -4.78 15.34 -4.57
N TRP A 60 -3.64 15.31 -3.87
CA TRP A 60 -2.36 15.01 -4.50
C TRP A 60 -2.38 13.63 -5.17
N LEU A 61 -2.94 12.61 -4.52
CA LEU A 61 -3.09 11.26 -5.10
C LEU A 61 -3.91 11.29 -6.39
N LEU A 62 -5.04 11.97 -6.41
CA LEU A 62 -5.90 12.09 -7.59
C LEU A 62 -5.16 12.76 -8.76
N GLU A 63 -4.33 13.76 -8.48
CA GLU A 63 -3.55 14.48 -9.48
C GLU A 63 -2.31 13.70 -9.98
N ASN A 64 -1.82 12.75 -9.18
CA ASN A 64 -0.54 12.07 -9.42
C ASN A 64 -0.64 10.54 -9.54
N ASP A 65 -1.85 9.98 -9.71
CA ASP A 65 -2.14 8.54 -9.70
C ASP A 65 -1.18 7.70 -10.56
N ALA A 66 -0.89 8.12 -11.79
CA ALA A 66 0.04 7.40 -12.67
C ALA A 66 1.48 7.34 -12.13
N ALA A 67 1.97 8.46 -11.60
CA ALA A 67 3.32 8.55 -11.02
C ALA A 67 3.40 7.79 -9.71
N PHE A 68 2.35 7.88 -8.88
CA PHE A 68 2.22 7.13 -7.64
C PHE A 68 2.20 5.62 -7.89
N PHE A 69 1.35 5.14 -8.80
CA PHE A 69 1.32 3.73 -9.21
C PHE A 69 2.71 3.23 -9.63
N ARG A 70 3.45 4.02 -10.41
CA ARG A 70 4.78 3.63 -10.86
C ARG A 70 5.77 3.53 -9.69
N ALA A 71 5.75 4.51 -8.78
CA ALA A 71 6.61 4.50 -7.59
C ALA A 71 6.35 3.25 -6.72
N VAL A 72 5.09 2.92 -6.48
CA VAL A 72 4.69 1.72 -5.71
C VAL A 72 5.16 0.44 -6.41
N LEU A 73 4.92 0.34 -7.72
CA LEU A 73 5.32 -0.82 -8.50
C LEU A 73 6.84 -1.02 -8.49
N ASP A 74 7.61 0.05 -8.69
CA ASP A 74 9.06 0.01 -8.68
C ASP A 74 9.61 -0.38 -7.31
N ALA A 75 9.02 0.14 -6.22
CA ALA A 75 9.36 -0.22 -4.86
C ALA A 75 9.17 -1.73 -4.60
N MET A 76 8.00 -2.26 -4.96
CA MET A 76 7.71 -3.70 -4.81
C MET A 76 8.68 -4.56 -5.63
N LEU A 77 8.95 -4.19 -6.89
CA LEU A 77 9.90 -4.94 -7.74
C LEU A 77 11.34 -4.91 -7.19
N ALA A 78 11.71 -3.83 -6.51
CA ALA A 78 13.02 -3.70 -5.85
C ALA A 78 13.14 -4.59 -4.60
N ASP A 79 12.04 -4.87 -3.90
CA ASP A 79 12.02 -5.67 -2.67
C ASP A 79 11.93 -7.19 -2.91
N LEU A 80 11.37 -7.61 -4.06
CA LEU A 80 11.25 -9.03 -4.43
C LEU A 80 12.55 -9.86 -4.30
N PRO A 81 13.75 -9.40 -4.71
CA PRO A 81 14.98 -10.17 -4.50
C PRO A 81 15.26 -10.46 -3.02
N SER A 82 15.03 -9.48 -2.14
CA SER A 82 15.23 -9.62 -0.69
C SER A 82 14.19 -10.59 -0.10
N LEU A 83 12.92 -10.44 -0.47
CA LEU A 83 11.85 -11.35 -0.04
C LEU A 83 12.12 -12.79 -0.47
N ARG A 84 12.58 -13.00 -1.71
CA ARG A 84 12.96 -14.33 -2.20
C ARG A 84 14.16 -14.91 -1.43
N ALA A 85 15.12 -14.08 -1.03
CA ALA A 85 16.24 -14.54 -0.22
C ALA A 85 15.79 -15.01 1.18
N ILE A 86 14.83 -14.32 1.79
CA ILE A 86 14.22 -14.71 3.08
C ILE A 86 13.46 -16.04 2.94
N GLU A 87 12.63 -16.18 1.90
CA GLU A 87 11.91 -17.43 1.59
C GLU A 87 12.90 -18.60 1.37
N ASN A 88 13.98 -18.38 0.62
CA ASN A 88 14.99 -19.41 0.38
C ASN A 88 15.75 -19.83 1.65
N ALA A 89 15.94 -18.92 2.61
CA ALA A 89 16.62 -19.20 3.87
C ALA A 89 15.71 -19.91 4.89
N THR A 90 14.39 -19.79 4.73
CA THR A 90 13.38 -20.32 5.64
C THR A 90 12.83 -21.62 5.05
N VAL A 91 13.47 -22.76 5.34
CA VAL A 91 12.99 -24.07 4.87
C VAL A 91 11.81 -24.52 5.74
N LEU A 92 10.59 -24.17 5.37
CA LEU A 92 9.38 -24.84 5.87
C LEU A 92 9.01 -25.97 4.90
N ALA A 93 8.70 -27.13 5.45
CA ALA A 93 8.56 -28.38 4.68
C ALA A 93 7.28 -28.45 3.80
N ASP A 94 6.46 -27.39 3.79
CA ASP A 94 5.11 -27.39 3.21
C ASP A 94 4.75 -26.09 2.45
N ASP A 95 5.74 -25.30 2.03
CA ASP A 95 5.46 -24.04 1.32
C ASP A 95 4.96 -24.31 -0.10
N ALA A 96 3.64 -24.30 -0.26
CA ALA A 96 2.95 -24.51 -1.54
C ALA A 96 3.17 -23.37 -2.55
N PHE A 97 3.69 -22.21 -2.10
CA PHE A 97 4.00 -21.06 -2.94
C PHE A 97 5.50 -20.74 -2.90
N ARG A 98 6.05 -20.36 -4.05
CA ARG A 98 7.43 -19.87 -4.19
C ARG A 98 7.44 -18.61 -5.03
N LEU A 99 8.16 -17.59 -4.58
CA LEU A 99 8.39 -16.39 -5.38
C LEU A 99 9.09 -16.75 -6.71
N PRO A 100 8.62 -16.20 -7.85
CA PRO A 100 9.18 -16.51 -9.16
C PRO A 100 10.63 -16.04 -9.28
N GLU A 101 11.40 -16.67 -10.17
CA GLU A 101 12.82 -16.31 -10.33
C GLU A 101 13.07 -15.01 -11.09
N ARG A 102 12.07 -14.60 -11.88
CA ARG A 102 12.09 -13.39 -12.69
C ARG A 102 10.78 -12.66 -12.45
N TRP A 103 10.88 -11.36 -12.29
CA TRP A 103 9.74 -10.51 -12.01
C TRP A 103 9.72 -9.28 -12.90
N GLY A 104 8.50 -8.85 -13.17
CA GLY A 104 8.14 -7.57 -13.75
C GLY A 104 6.69 -7.29 -13.39
N GLU A 105 6.15 -6.22 -13.94
CA GLU A 105 4.77 -5.80 -13.65
C GLU A 105 3.74 -6.90 -13.92
N ALA A 106 3.82 -7.55 -15.08
CA ALA A 106 2.89 -8.61 -15.48
C ALA A 106 2.92 -9.84 -14.57
N THR A 107 4.06 -10.10 -13.90
CA THR A 107 4.18 -11.21 -12.95
C THR A 107 3.87 -10.79 -11.52
N LEU A 108 4.06 -9.52 -11.16
CA LEU A 108 3.81 -9.02 -9.81
C LEU A 108 2.32 -8.81 -9.56
N LEU A 109 1.59 -8.19 -10.49
CA LEU A 109 0.17 -7.88 -10.29
C LEU A 109 -0.66 -9.11 -9.87
N PRO A 110 -0.52 -10.30 -10.48
CA PRO A 110 -1.27 -11.49 -10.04
C PRO A 110 -0.93 -11.99 -8.65
N LEU A 111 0.21 -11.58 -8.08
CA LEU A 111 0.69 -12.01 -6.77
C LEU A 111 0.19 -11.13 -5.63
N VAL A 112 -0.32 -9.93 -5.93
CA VAL A 112 -0.68 -8.94 -4.92
C VAL A 112 -2.07 -8.38 -5.15
N ARG A 113 -2.71 -7.93 -4.08
CA ARG A 113 -3.94 -7.15 -4.13
C ARG A 113 -3.83 -5.97 -3.18
N LEU A 114 -4.04 -4.76 -3.68
CA LEU A 114 -4.21 -3.58 -2.83
C LEU A 114 -5.54 -3.67 -2.09
N ASN A 115 -5.49 -3.76 -0.78
CA ASN A 115 -6.65 -3.84 0.10
C ASN A 115 -7.22 -2.44 0.36
N ASN A 116 -6.36 -1.50 0.73
CA ASN A 116 -6.73 -0.13 1.05
C ASN A 116 -5.52 0.82 1.03
N ILE A 117 -5.82 2.13 1.00
CA ILE A 117 -4.89 3.23 1.25
C ILE A 117 -5.23 3.88 2.59
N ASN A 118 -4.23 4.15 3.42
CA ASN A 118 -4.36 4.96 4.64
C ASN A 118 -3.74 6.35 4.40
N LEU A 119 -4.48 7.41 4.69
CA LEU A 119 -3.98 8.79 4.64
C LEU A 119 -3.83 9.32 6.05
N TYR A 120 -2.72 9.99 6.32
CA TYR A 120 -2.33 10.40 7.68
C TYR A 120 -2.41 11.92 7.88
N PRO A 121 -2.74 12.39 9.11
CA PRO A 121 -2.87 13.80 9.41
C PRO A 121 -1.49 14.40 9.73
N VAL A 122 -0.53 14.23 8.82
CA VAL A 122 0.88 14.61 9.01
C VAL A 122 1.28 15.65 7.97
N LEU A 123 1.79 16.78 8.43
CA LEU A 123 2.23 17.89 7.57
C LEU A 123 3.61 17.65 6.95
N GLY A 124 3.89 18.36 5.85
CA GLY A 124 5.20 18.42 5.19
C GLY A 124 5.33 17.55 3.93
N ALA A 125 4.45 16.56 3.75
CA ALA A 125 4.33 15.75 2.53
C ALA A 125 2.96 15.03 2.51
N PRO A 126 2.46 14.58 1.34
CA PRO A 126 1.30 13.72 1.27
C PRO A 126 1.68 12.30 1.71
N TYR A 127 1.42 11.96 2.99
CA TYR A 127 1.73 10.65 3.55
C TYR A 127 0.65 9.63 3.21
N ILE A 128 1.07 8.55 2.56
CA ILE A 128 0.20 7.56 1.94
C ILE A 128 0.70 6.16 2.32
N GLY A 129 -0.06 5.48 3.17
CA GLY A 129 0.16 4.09 3.54
C GLY A 129 -0.62 3.14 2.64
N LEU A 130 -0.03 2.00 2.31
CA LEU A 130 -0.62 0.97 1.45
C LEU A 130 -0.63 -0.38 2.17
N ASP A 131 -1.77 -1.06 2.13
CA ASP A 131 -1.96 -2.41 2.65
C ASP A 131 -2.25 -3.37 1.48
N PHE A 132 -1.38 -4.36 1.27
CA PHE A 132 -1.53 -5.40 0.28
C PHE A 132 -1.72 -6.79 0.88
N SER A 133 -2.65 -7.55 0.31
CA SER A 133 -2.60 -9.01 0.38
C SER A 133 -1.56 -9.51 -0.63
N CYS A 134 -0.77 -10.52 -0.29
CA CYS A 134 0.24 -11.09 -1.18
C CYS A 134 0.21 -12.62 -1.21
N ALA A 135 0.81 -13.22 -2.24
CA ALA A 135 0.79 -14.67 -2.45
C ALA A 135 1.85 -15.44 -1.64
N TRP A 136 2.89 -14.75 -1.18
CA TRP A 136 3.98 -15.33 -0.40
C TRP A 136 3.78 -15.21 1.12
N GLU A 137 2.79 -14.44 1.55
CA GLU A 137 2.49 -14.19 2.95
C GLU A 137 0.97 -13.90 3.03
N ASP A 138 0.21 -14.88 3.56
CA ASP A 138 -1.25 -14.83 3.62
C ASP A 138 -1.79 -14.24 4.95
N GLU A 139 -0.97 -14.09 6.00
CA GLU A 139 -1.40 -13.69 7.35
C GLU A 139 -1.16 -12.20 7.64
N HIS A 140 0.03 -11.71 7.33
CA HIS A 140 0.55 -10.38 7.61
C HIS A 140 0.58 -9.45 6.38
N GLY A 141 0.54 -9.99 5.16
CA GLY A 141 0.52 -9.21 3.92
C GLY A 141 1.79 -8.39 3.69
N TYR A 142 1.68 -7.35 2.87
CA TYR A 142 2.79 -6.46 2.50
C TYR A 142 2.36 -4.99 2.56
N GLY A 143 3.21 -4.13 3.11
CA GLY A 143 2.90 -2.73 3.32
C GLY A 143 3.98 -1.79 2.81
N LEU A 144 3.56 -0.59 2.42
CA LEU A 144 4.46 0.52 2.11
C LEU A 144 3.95 1.81 2.76
N MET A 145 4.88 2.64 3.19
CA MET A 145 4.64 4.04 3.53
C MET A 145 5.35 4.93 2.51
N LEU A 146 4.63 5.88 1.91
CA LEU A 146 5.18 6.85 0.98
C LEU A 146 4.93 8.29 1.43
N ALA A 147 5.86 9.17 1.10
CA ALA A 147 5.70 10.62 1.14
C ALA A 147 5.61 11.14 -0.31
N GLY A 148 4.39 11.17 -0.86
CA GLY A 148 4.17 11.33 -2.30
C GLY A 148 4.65 10.12 -3.08
N THR A 149 5.70 10.29 -3.89
CA THR A 149 6.37 9.18 -4.61
C THR A 149 7.63 8.67 -3.93
N GLU A 150 8.06 9.30 -2.82
CA GLU A 150 9.22 8.86 -2.05
C GLU A 150 8.85 7.68 -1.15
N VAL A 151 9.53 6.56 -1.31
CA VAL A 151 9.36 5.39 -0.43
C VAL A 151 10.00 5.70 0.91
N VAL A 152 9.20 5.70 1.97
CA VAL A 152 9.66 5.93 3.35
C VAL A 152 10.05 4.62 4.01
N GLU A 153 9.20 3.59 3.88
CA GLU A 153 9.40 2.28 4.48
C GLU A 153 8.59 1.21 3.73
N THR A 154 9.10 -0.03 3.72
CA THR A 154 8.41 -1.23 3.22
C THR A 154 8.52 -2.35 4.25
N GLY A 155 7.54 -3.25 4.29
CA GLY A 155 7.51 -4.35 5.25
C GLY A 155 6.19 -5.13 5.23
N GLY A 156 5.74 -5.59 6.41
CA GLY A 156 4.39 -6.16 6.56
C GLY A 156 3.30 -5.12 6.32
N ALA A 157 2.04 -5.54 6.20
CA ALA A 157 0.92 -4.62 5.94
C ALA A 157 0.77 -3.53 7.02
N ASP A 158 1.27 -3.77 8.23
CA ASP A 158 1.31 -2.81 9.33
C ASP A 158 2.12 -1.55 9.00
N VAL A 159 3.16 -1.64 8.16
CA VAL A 159 3.92 -0.46 7.69
C VAL A 159 3.01 0.57 7.03
N GLY A 160 2.05 0.12 6.23
CA GLY A 160 1.08 0.99 5.57
C GLY A 160 -0.09 1.41 6.45
N ALA A 161 -0.20 0.89 7.68
CA ALA A 161 -1.26 1.18 8.65
C ALA A 161 -0.79 2.07 9.81
N LEU A 162 0.51 2.09 10.11
CA LEU A 162 1.07 2.77 11.27
C LEU A 162 1.47 4.23 10.99
N GLY A 163 0.63 5.18 11.44
CA GLY A 163 0.84 6.63 11.24
C GLY A 163 2.12 7.21 11.87
N TRP A 164 2.67 6.55 12.89
CA TRP A 164 3.94 6.96 13.50
C TRP A 164 5.12 6.89 12.52
N ILE A 165 5.06 6.05 11.48
CA ILE A 165 6.11 5.97 10.44
C ILE A 165 6.14 7.27 9.64
N ALA A 166 4.97 7.79 9.26
CA ALA A 166 4.82 9.08 8.60
C ALA A 166 5.30 10.23 9.49
N ALA A 167 4.88 10.26 10.76
CA ALA A 167 5.29 11.29 11.72
C ALA A 167 6.81 11.32 11.93
N ARG A 168 7.42 10.15 12.16
CA ARG A 168 8.88 10.00 12.32
C ARG A 168 9.66 10.46 11.09
N HIS A 169 9.13 10.23 9.89
CA HIS A 169 9.74 10.73 8.65
C HIS A 169 9.64 12.26 8.55
N ALA A 170 8.48 12.84 8.86
CA ALA A 170 8.27 14.28 8.83
C ALA A 170 9.22 15.03 9.78
N GLU A 171 9.41 14.53 11.00
CA GLU A 171 10.34 15.10 11.98
C GLU A 171 11.80 15.10 11.47
N LYS A 172 12.23 14.03 10.81
CA LYS A 172 13.57 13.94 10.21
C LYS A 172 13.78 14.94 9.06
N ARG A 173 12.72 15.25 8.31
CA ARG A 173 12.80 16.25 7.22
C ARG A 173 12.88 17.68 7.73
N GLN A 174 12.24 17.96 8.86
CA GLN A 174 12.24 19.30 9.46
C GLN A 174 13.56 19.64 10.19
N SER A 175 14.37 18.62 10.49
CA SER A 175 15.67 18.76 11.16
C SER A 175 16.87 18.82 10.20
N GLN A 176 16.62 18.81 8.88
CA GLN A 176 17.61 19.00 7.81
C GLN A 176 17.49 20.39 7.21
#